data_AF-A0A7S3MPG3-F1
#
_entry.id   AF-A0A7S3MPG3-F1
#
_cell.length_a   1.000
_cell.length_b   1.000
_cell.length_c   1.000
_cell.angle_alpha   90.00
_cell.angle_beta   90.00
_cell.angle_gamma   90.00
#
_symmetry.space_group_name_H-M   'P 1'
#
loop_
_entity.id
_entity.type
_entity.pdbx_description
1 polymer ?
#
loop_
_entity_poly.entity_id
_entity_poly.type
_entity_poly.pdbx_seq_one_letter_code
_entity_poly.pdbx_strand_id
1 'polypeptide(L)'
;DKSADKSADKSADKSADKSADKSAEAEKPAEKPAKDAKKEEPAAEEPAAAEGEEDPEADSDDPQRKEKAKALAKEWKEFEKTELDEGDIDRFIKYCADFGKSYVNKIEFKLRLWQWKQSDNFIKANSWDARSHYKIGHNKFSDWSKHEYMNLLGYAQPAEKQAKNIVRMSNTASVASSIDWRKYGLVSDVSGQGMCGSDWAFAAIGALEGAYGVQQGKFTPLSIQQALDCTGQATSCKGGTMTQAFDYLKTAKAMTAKDYPYNTGYAQRGDECKYDEAKATSCQVDTYTFADSGDVDMMKKALSHQPIATSFNADAQSFQFYTSGVYDDESCDGTVLNHAVTLVGYGSEDGEGYWLPQKSLGSD
;
A
#
# COMPACT_ATOMS: atom_id res chain seq x y z
N ASP A 1 53.62 -20.01 -28.75
CA ASP A 1 53.45 -19.96 -30.22
C ASP A 1 52.00 -19.66 -30.58
N LYS A 2 51.82 -18.84 -31.63
CA LYS A 2 50.62 -18.53 -32.45
C LYS A 2 49.22 -18.94 -31.89
N SER A 3 48.37 -18.00 -31.46
CA SER A 3 47.54 -17.03 -32.23
C SER A 3 46.35 -17.72 -32.95
N ALA A 4 45.09 -17.49 -32.51
CA ALA A 4 44.18 -16.41 -32.96
C ALA A 4 43.49 -16.77 -34.32
N ASP A 5 42.21 -16.49 -34.58
CA ASP A 5 41.58 -15.17 -34.36
C ASP A 5 40.07 -15.18 -33.99
N LYS A 6 39.53 -13.99 -33.71
CA LYS A 6 38.17 -13.70 -33.21
C LYS A 6 37.52 -12.56 -34.04
N SER A 7 36.29 -12.18 -33.65
CA SER A 7 35.54 -10.95 -34.05
C SER A 7 34.76 -11.06 -35.39
N ALA A 8 33.46 -10.72 -35.50
CA ALA A 8 32.72 -9.45 -35.29
C ALA A 8 32.36 -8.83 -36.68
N ASP A 9 31.29 -8.07 -36.95
CA ASP A 9 30.02 -7.69 -36.27
C ASP A 9 29.09 -7.00 -37.33
N LYS A 10 27.80 -6.82 -37.03
CA LYS A 10 26.84 -5.79 -37.54
C LYS A 10 26.63 -5.45 -39.05
N SER A 11 25.33 -5.47 -39.43
CA SER A 11 24.59 -4.42 -40.19
C SER A 11 24.95 -4.09 -41.67
N ALA A 12 24.12 -3.44 -42.50
CA ALA A 12 22.66 -3.29 -42.68
C ALA A 12 22.41 -2.43 -43.95
N ASP A 13 21.18 -2.42 -44.51
CA ASP A 13 20.66 -1.35 -45.41
C ASP A 13 21.35 -1.16 -46.81
N LYS A 14 20.77 -0.57 -47.88
CA LYS A 14 19.39 -0.13 -48.20
C LYS A 14 19.23 0.09 -49.74
N SER A 15 17.98 0.03 -50.23
CA SER A 15 17.34 0.82 -51.34
C SER A 15 18.15 1.39 -52.54
N ALA A 16 17.57 1.33 -53.76
CA ALA A 16 16.76 2.43 -54.34
C ALA A 16 16.47 2.33 -55.86
N ASP A 17 15.23 2.62 -56.29
CA ASP A 17 14.84 3.51 -57.42
C ASP A 17 13.29 3.66 -57.38
N LYS A 18 12.69 4.87 -57.33
CA LYS A 18 12.34 5.84 -58.42
C LYS A 18 11.30 5.31 -59.43
N SER A 19 10.30 6.06 -59.92
CA SER A 19 9.97 7.50 -59.82
C SER A 19 8.57 7.85 -60.40
N ALA A 20 7.92 8.93 -59.89
CA ALA A 20 7.05 9.95 -60.56
C ALA A 20 5.86 9.53 -61.49
N ASP A 21 4.85 10.35 -61.86
CA ASP A 21 4.55 11.79 -61.66
C ASP A 21 3.01 12.13 -61.77
N LYS A 22 2.61 13.37 -61.38
CA LYS A 22 1.37 14.21 -61.54
C LYS A 22 0.12 13.68 -62.33
N SER A 23 -1.14 14.12 -62.06
CA SER A 23 -1.69 15.51 -62.13
C SER A 23 -3.15 15.65 -61.58
N ALA A 24 -3.85 16.80 -61.68
CA ALA A 24 -3.84 17.91 -60.68
C ALA A 24 -4.85 19.10 -60.93
N GLU A 25 -6.19 18.91 -60.92
CA GLU A 25 -7.22 20.01 -60.95
C GLU A 25 -8.24 19.83 -59.80
N ALA A 26 -8.75 20.80 -58.99
CA ALA A 26 -8.78 22.29 -58.93
C ALA A 26 -10.14 22.93 -59.30
N GLU A 27 -10.93 23.35 -58.30
CA GLU A 27 -11.79 24.55 -58.40
C GLU A 27 -12.17 25.15 -57.03
N LYS A 28 -12.46 26.46 -57.00
CA LYS A 28 -12.75 27.26 -55.79
C LYS A 28 -13.61 28.48 -56.14
N PRO A 29 -14.63 28.83 -55.34
CA PRO A 29 -14.86 30.22 -54.86
C PRO A 29 -15.19 30.25 -53.34
N ALA A 30 -15.27 31.35 -52.59
CA ALA A 30 -14.80 32.75 -52.72
C ALA A 30 -14.65 33.33 -51.27
N GLU A 31 -14.89 34.63 -51.02
CA GLU A 31 -14.81 35.26 -49.68
C GLU A 31 -15.96 36.25 -49.36
N LYS A 32 -16.41 36.23 -48.08
CA LYS A 32 -16.82 37.38 -47.20
C LYS A 32 -18.02 38.29 -47.60
N PRO A 33 -18.56 39.15 -46.69
CA PRO A 33 -18.12 39.51 -45.33
C PRO A 33 -19.16 39.31 -44.20
N ALA A 34 -18.78 39.75 -42.99
CA ALA A 34 -19.46 39.53 -41.71
C ALA A 34 -20.78 40.30 -41.49
N LYS A 35 -21.56 39.83 -40.51
CA LYS A 35 -22.40 40.68 -39.65
C LYS A 35 -22.30 40.20 -38.20
N ASP A 36 -22.14 41.16 -37.30
CA ASP A 36 -22.16 40.95 -35.86
C ASP A 36 -23.51 40.41 -35.39
N ALA A 37 -23.46 39.39 -34.56
CA ALA A 37 -24.53 39.02 -33.65
C ALA A 37 -23.90 38.75 -32.29
N LYS A 38 -24.09 39.67 -31.35
CA LYS A 38 -23.85 39.39 -29.93
C LYS A 38 -24.67 38.16 -29.56
N LYS A 39 -23.99 37.04 -29.29
CA LYS A 39 -24.62 35.92 -28.61
C LYS A 39 -24.44 36.20 -27.12
N GLU A 40 -25.50 36.70 -26.48
CA GLU A 40 -25.53 36.79 -25.03
C GLU A 40 -25.34 35.37 -24.48
N GLU A 41 -24.40 35.22 -23.55
CA GLU A 41 -24.35 34.03 -22.71
C GLU A 41 -25.63 34.03 -21.87
N PRO A 42 -26.44 32.95 -21.86
CA PRO A 42 -27.46 32.83 -20.84
C PRO A 42 -26.74 32.77 -19.50
N ALA A 43 -27.09 33.69 -18.59
CA ALA A 43 -26.63 33.62 -17.21
C ALA A 43 -26.94 32.23 -16.66
N ALA A 44 -25.98 31.62 -15.96
CA ALA A 44 -26.24 30.38 -15.26
C ALA A 44 -27.30 30.66 -14.18
N GLU A 45 -28.53 30.20 -14.41
CA GLU A 45 -29.55 30.15 -13.35
C GLU A 45 -29.01 29.28 -12.22
N GLU A 46 -29.05 29.81 -10.99
CA GLU A 46 -28.86 28.98 -9.81
C GLU A 46 -29.91 27.85 -9.83
N PRO A 47 -29.53 26.59 -9.55
CA PRO A 47 -30.50 25.51 -9.55
C PRO A 47 -31.57 25.79 -8.50
N ALA A 48 -32.81 25.98 -8.97
CA ALA A 48 -33.97 26.24 -8.12
C ALA A 48 -34.06 25.19 -7.01
N ALA A 49 -34.33 25.63 -5.78
CA ALA A 49 -34.51 24.75 -4.65
C ALA A 49 -35.63 23.73 -4.94
N ALA A 50 -35.30 22.45 -4.89
CA ALA A 50 -36.30 21.39 -4.95
C ALA A 50 -37.09 21.39 -3.64
N GLU A 51 -38.29 21.98 -3.67
CA GLU A 51 -39.23 21.89 -2.56
C GLU A 51 -39.83 20.47 -2.50
N GLY A 52 -39.70 19.81 -1.34
CA GLY A 52 -40.63 18.75 -0.93
C GLY A 52 -40.32 17.32 -1.38
N GLU A 53 -39.20 16.75 -0.91
CA GLU A 53 -39.26 15.38 -0.38
C GLU A 53 -39.06 15.46 1.14
N GLU A 54 -39.93 14.80 1.90
CA GLU A 54 -39.89 14.80 3.36
C GLU A 54 -38.64 14.07 3.84
N ASP A 55 -37.68 14.82 4.39
CA ASP A 55 -36.48 14.30 5.04
C ASP A 55 -36.93 13.38 6.21
N PRO A 56 -36.74 12.06 6.14
CA PRO A 56 -37.23 11.15 7.16
C PRO A 56 -36.42 11.38 8.43
N GLU A 57 -37.02 12.05 9.43
CA GLU A 57 -36.38 12.51 10.67
C GLU A 57 -35.38 11.46 11.20
N ALA A 58 -34.11 11.67 10.87
CA ALA A 58 -33.05 10.72 11.16
C ALA A 58 -32.72 10.81 12.65
N ASP A 59 -33.37 9.95 13.44
CA ASP A 59 -33.24 9.76 14.89
C ASP A 59 -31.99 10.42 15.47
N SER A 60 -32.17 11.69 15.87
CA SER A 60 -31.06 12.61 16.06
C SER A 60 -30.37 12.47 17.41
N ASP A 61 -30.82 11.52 18.24
CA ASP A 61 -30.43 11.36 19.63
C ASP A 61 -29.25 10.42 19.89
N ASP A 62 -28.72 9.73 18.86
CA ASP A 62 -27.50 8.91 18.94
C ASP A 62 -26.32 9.71 19.55
N PRO A 63 -25.87 9.38 20.79
CA PRO A 63 -24.83 10.13 21.47
C PRO A 63 -23.49 10.09 20.74
N GLN A 64 -23.19 9.00 20.03
CA GLN A 64 -21.93 8.84 19.28
C GLN A 64 -21.90 9.76 18.06
N ARG A 65 -23.04 9.92 17.37
CA ARG A 65 -23.16 10.91 16.27
C ARG A 65 -22.98 12.34 16.79
N LYS A 66 -23.61 12.68 17.93
CA LYS A 66 -23.45 14.01 18.54
C LYS A 66 -22.02 14.30 18.97
N GLU A 67 -21.31 13.31 19.51
CA GLU A 67 -19.90 13.46 19.88
C GLU A 67 -19.00 13.61 18.66
N LYS A 68 -19.17 12.77 17.63
CA LYS A 68 -18.45 12.87 16.36
C LYS A 68 -18.67 14.22 15.66
N ALA A 69 -19.91 14.73 15.65
CA ALA A 69 -20.23 16.05 15.10
C ALA A 69 -19.53 17.19 15.86
N LYS A 70 -19.43 17.10 17.19
CA LYS A 70 -18.67 18.07 18.01
C LYS A 70 -17.17 18.02 17.74
N ALA A 71 -16.60 16.83 17.55
CA ALA A 71 -15.19 16.67 17.18
C ALA A 71 -14.88 17.32 15.82
N LEU A 72 -15.67 17.00 14.78
CA LEU A 72 -15.55 17.61 13.45
C LEU A 72 -15.71 19.14 13.48
N ALA A 73 -16.66 19.66 14.26
CA ALA A 73 -16.86 21.10 14.42
C ALA A 73 -15.71 21.79 15.17
N LYS A 74 -14.94 21.05 15.99
CA LYS A 74 -13.71 21.55 16.62
C LYS A 74 -12.57 21.60 15.59
N GLU A 75 -12.36 20.51 14.86
CA GLU A 75 -11.34 20.42 13.79
C GLU A 75 -11.55 21.50 12.72
N TRP A 76 -12.79 21.74 12.29
CA TRP A 76 -13.10 22.80 11.32
C TRP A 76 -12.74 24.21 11.82
N LYS A 77 -13.04 24.51 13.09
CA LYS A 77 -12.68 25.81 13.71
C LYS A 77 -11.17 25.96 13.93
N GLU A 78 -10.44 24.86 13.96
CA GLU A 78 -8.97 24.85 14.02
C GLU A 78 -8.37 25.03 12.62
N PHE A 79 -8.97 24.39 11.60
CA PHE A 79 -8.69 24.63 10.18
C PHE A 79 -8.86 26.11 9.79
N GLU A 80 -10.01 26.72 10.09
CA GLU A 80 -10.27 28.15 9.80
C GLU A 80 -9.32 29.12 10.49
N LYS A 81 -8.78 28.75 11.66
CA LYS A 81 -7.81 29.55 12.43
C LYS A 81 -6.36 29.27 12.09
N THR A 82 -6.08 28.23 11.30
CA THR A 82 -4.72 27.90 10.92
C THR A 82 -4.26 28.88 9.85
N GLU A 83 -3.62 29.97 10.27
CA GLU A 83 -2.89 30.82 9.33
C GLU A 83 -1.82 29.97 8.65
N LEU A 84 -1.86 29.97 7.31
CA LEU A 84 -0.90 29.33 6.43
C LEU A 84 -0.03 30.44 5.85
N ASP A 85 1.22 30.52 6.27
CA ASP A 85 2.16 31.51 5.73
C ASP A 85 2.75 31.05 4.39
N GLU A 86 3.39 31.98 3.66
CA GLU A 86 4.01 31.68 2.37
C GLU A 86 5.10 30.61 2.48
N GLY A 87 5.81 30.54 3.62
CA GLY A 87 6.83 29.54 3.90
C GLY A 87 6.27 28.14 4.13
N ASP A 88 5.05 27.99 4.66
CA ASP A 88 4.34 26.71 4.73
C ASP A 88 3.93 26.22 3.34
N ILE A 89 3.46 27.13 2.49
CA ILE A 89 3.08 26.84 1.10
C ILE A 89 4.30 26.34 0.32
N ASP A 90 5.44 27.03 0.42
CA ASP A 90 6.68 26.62 -0.26
C ASP A 90 7.20 25.25 0.22
N ARG A 91 7.19 24.99 1.53
CA ARG A 91 7.59 23.67 2.07
C ARG A 91 6.64 22.57 1.60
N PHE A 92 5.34 22.85 1.54
CA PHE A 92 4.36 21.88 1.04
C PHE A 92 4.46 21.65 -0.47
N ILE A 93 4.76 22.68 -1.28
CA ILE A 93 5.03 22.51 -2.71
C ILE A 93 6.27 21.65 -2.92
N LYS A 94 7.34 21.85 -2.12
CA LYS A 94 8.50 20.94 -2.13
C LYS A 94 8.11 19.51 -1.76
N TYR A 95 7.33 19.32 -0.70
CA TYR A 95 6.79 18.00 -0.33
C TYR A 95 6.01 17.35 -1.50
N CYS A 96 5.19 18.13 -2.20
CA CYS A 96 4.45 17.64 -3.35
C CYS A 96 5.37 17.20 -4.49
N ALA A 97 6.46 17.93 -4.76
CA ALA A 97 7.45 17.53 -5.75
C ALA A 97 8.22 16.27 -5.33
N ASP A 98 8.65 16.19 -4.06
CA ASP A 98 9.44 15.07 -3.53
C ASP A 98 8.64 13.74 -3.53
N PHE A 99 7.32 13.78 -3.34
CA PHE A 99 6.43 12.59 -3.29
C PHE A 99 5.43 12.49 -4.46
N GLY A 100 5.63 13.23 -5.55
CA GLY A 100 4.81 13.13 -6.77
C GLY A 100 3.33 13.49 -6.59
N LYS A 101 3.00 14.36 -5.64
CA LYS A 101 1.62 14.73 -5.30
C LYS A 101 1.01 15.68 -6.32
N SER A 102 -0.27 15.48 -6.61
CA SER A 102 -1.12 16.37 -7.41
C SER A 102 -2.54 16.30 -6.86
N TYR A 103 -3.22 17.45 -6.82
CA TYR A 103 -4.57 17.57 -6.25
C TYR A 103 -5.51 18.20 -7.29
N VAL A 104 -6.75 17.72 -7.33
CA VAL A 104 -7.70 18.00 -8.42
C VAL A 104 -8.20 19.45 -8.39
N ASN A 105 -8.27 20.07 -7.21
CA ASN A 105 -8.82 21.41 -7.04
C ASN A 105 -8.24 22.15 -5.82
N LYS A 106 -8.55 23.45 -5.72
CA LYS A 106 -8.06 24.34 -4.65
C LYS A 106 -8.55 23.97 -3.24
N ILE A 107 -9.69 23.29 -3.12
CA ILE A 107 -10.24 22.86 -1.83
C ILE A 107 -9.44 21.67 -1.30
N GLU A 108 -9.20 20.67 -2.16
CA GLU A 108 -8.32 19.54 -1.84
C GLU A 108 -6.89 20.00 -1.51
N PHE A 109 -6.30 20.90 -2.32
CA PHE A 109 -4.97 21.46 -2.04
C PHE A 109 -4.90 22.10 -0.64
N LYS A 110 -5.90 22.89 -0.25
CA LYS A 110 -5.94 23.53 1.08
C LYS A 110 -6.12 22.52 2.21
N LEU A 111 -6.97 21.50 2.03
CA LEU A 111 -7.14 20.42 3.00
C LEU A 111 -5.81 19.66 3.21
N ARG A 112 -5.15 19.27 2.11
CA ARG A 112 -3.89 18.51 2.12
C ARG A 112 -2.73 19.31 2.70
N LEU A 113 -2.63 20.60 2.37
CA LEU A 113 -1.68 21.54 3.00
C LEU A 113 -1.90 21.64 4.51
N TRP A 114 -3.16 21.75 4.96
CA TRP A 114 -3.46 21.78 6.39
C TRP A 114 -3.12 20.47 7.10
N GLN A 115 -3.52 19.33 6.53
CA GLN A 115 -3.16 17.99 7.05
C GLN A 115 -1.64 17.83 7.14
N TRP A 116 -0.92 18.23 6.09
CA TRP A 116 0.54 18.24 6.05
C TRP A 116 1.15 19.16 7.12
N LYS A 117 0.57 20.33 7.40
CA LYS A 117 1.03 21.22 8.48
C LYS A 117 0.85 20.59 9.87
N GLN A 118 -0.22 19.83 10.10
CA GLN A 118 -0.38 19.08 11.35
C GLN A 118 0.70 17.98 11.48
N SER A 119 1.00 17.27 10.39
CA SER A 119 2.07 16.28 10.35
C SER A 119 3.46 16.90 10.53
N ASP A 120 3.76 18.05 9.90
CA ASP A 120 4.99 18.82 10.05
C ASP A 120 5.19 19.28 11.51
N ASN A 121 4.12 19.78 12.16
CA ASN A 121 4.14 20.12 13.59
C ASN A 121 4.42 18.89 14.47
N PHE A 122 3.77 17.75 14.23
CA PHE A 122 4.01 16.50 14.96
C PHE A 122 5.44 16.00 14.76
N ILE A 123 5.92 15.98 13.51
CA ILE A 123 7.27 15.55 13.16
C ILE A 123 8.28 16.46 13.86
N LYS A 124 8.19 17.79 13.75
CA LYS A 124 9.10 18.73 14.43
C LYS A 124 9.12 18.54 15.95
N ALA A 125 7.99 18.25 16.57
CA ALA A 125 7.89 18.04 18.01
C ALA A 125 8.51 16.71 18.48
N ASN A 126 8.54 15.68 17.61
CA ASN A 126 8.93 14.31 17.99
C ASN A 126 10.13 13.74 17.19
N SER A 127 10.70 14.48 16.24
CA SER A 127 11.84 14.04 15.40
C SER A 127 13.18 13.98 16.13
N TRP A 128 13.23 14.45 17.38
CA TRP A 128 14.43 14.49 18.20
C TRP A 128 14.12 14.07 19.64
N ASP A 129 14.01 12.75 19.86
CA ASP A 129 14.37 12.16 21.15
C ASP A 129 15.66 11.36 20.97
N ALA A 130 16.72 11.77 21.65
CA ALA A 130 18.02 11.09 21.60
C ALA A 130 18.01 9.71 22.27
N ARG A 131 16.88 9.32 22.89
CA ARG A 131 16.63 7.99 23.49
C ARG A 131 15.83 7.07 22.56
N SER A 132 15.21 7.59 21.51
CA SER A 132 14.50 6.77 20.54
C SER A 132 15.49 6.17 19.54
N HIS A 133 15.47 4.85 19.40
CA HIS A 133 16.33 4.12 18.45
C HIS A 133 15.85 4.25 16.98
N TYR A 134 14.81 5.05 16.72
CA TYR A 134 14.23 5.31 15.40
C TYR A 134 14.05 6.80 15.12
N LYS A 135 13.82 7.12 13.85
CA LYS A 135 13.58 8.47 13.34
C LYS A 135 12.24 8.55 12.62
N ILE A 136 11.52 9.63 12.88
CA ILE A 136 10.34 10.02 12.12
C ILE A 136 10.67 11.18 11.18
N GLY A 137 9.91 11.30 10.09
CA GLY A 137 10.10 12.33 9.08
C GLY A 137 8.96 12.36 8.07
N HIS A 138 9.03 13.31 7.14
CA HIS A 138 8.04 13.38 6.07
C HIS A 138 8.17 12.19 5.11
N ASN A 139 7.02 11.61 4.76
CA ASN A 139 6.85 10.53 3.80
C ASN A 139 5.54 10.76 3.01
N LYS A 140 5.20 9.88 2.07
CA LYS A 140 3.99 10.04 1.25
C LYS A 140 2.64 9.99 1.98
N PHE A 141 2.62 9.79 3.30
CA PHE A 141 1.42 9.86 4.15
C PHE A 141 1.35 11.13 5.02
N SER A 142 2.28 12.08 4.85
CA SER A 142 2.27 13.34 5.63
C SER A 142 1.08 14.25 5.33
N ASP A 143 0.54 14.24 4.11
CA ASP A 143 -0.69 14.93 3.72
C ASP A 143 -1.98 14.13 4.02
N TRP A 144 -1.90 13.05 4.81
CA TRP A 144 -3.06 12.20 5.15
C TRP A 144 -3.48 12.41 6.60
N SER A 145 -4.79 12.46 6.85
CA SER A 145 -5.32 12.33 8.20
C SER A 145 -5.06 10.93 8.77
N LYS A 146 -5.09 10.81 10.11
CA LYS A 146 -5.01 9.51 10.79
C LYS A 146 -6.05 8.52 10.23
N HIS A 147 -7.28 8.96 10.00
CA HIS A 147 -8.36 8.13 9.45
C HIS A 147 -8.07 7.60 8.04
N GLU A 148 -7.50 8.42 7.15
CA GLU A 148 -7.11 7.99 5.81
C GLU A 148 -5.98 6.95 5.86
N TYR A 149 -5.01 7.14 6.76
CA TYR A 149 -3.94 6.17 7.00
C TYR A 149 -4.48 4.84 7.58
N MET A 150 -5.41 4.89 8.54
CA MET A 150 -6.03 3.68 9.12
C MET A 150 -6.79 2.84 8.09
N ASN A 151 -7.32 3.45 7.02
CA ASN A 151 -7.97 2.68 5.95
C ASN A 151 -6.99 1.80 5.13
N LEU A 152 -5.67 1.96 5.30
CA LEU A 152 -4.66 1.05 4.75
C LEU A 152 -4.37 -0.15 5.66
N LEU A 153 -4.74 -0.08 6.93
CA LEU A 153 -4.47 -1.10 7.94
C LEU A 153 -5.61 -2.13 7.90
N GLY A 154 -5.48 -3.08 6.98
CA GLY A 154 -6.51 -4.05 6.63
C GLY A 154 -6.37 -5.41 7.32
N TYR A 155 -5.51 -5.57 8.33
CA TYR A 155 -5.56 -6.80 9.12
C TYR A 155 -6.78 -6.79 10.06
N ALA A 156 -7.79 -7.58 9.70
CA ALA A 156 -9.02 -7.69 10.46
C ALA A 156 -8.86 -8.71 11.60
N GLN A 157 -8.32 -8.26 12.75
CA GLN A 157 -8.14 -9.11 13.93
C GLN A 157 -9.45 -9.85 14.30
N PRO A 158 -9.45 -11.20 14.37
CA PRO A 158 -10.65 -11.95 14.73
C PRO A 158 -11.16 -11.61 16.13
N ALA A 159 -12.45 -11.28 16.24
CA ALA A 159 -13.11 -10.96 17.50
C ALA A 159 -13.15 -12.15 18.48
N GLU A 160 -13.17 -13.38 17.96
CA GLU A 160 -13.13 -14.61 18.75
C GLU A 160 -11.75 -15.27 18.70
N LYS A 161 -11.37 -15.94 19.79
CA LYS A 161 -10.17 -16.79 19.84
C LYS A 161 -10.35 -18.01 18.93
N GLN A 162 -9.97 -17.87 17.67
CA GLN A 162 -9.92 -18.98 16.71
C GLN A 162 -9.13 -20.17 17.29
N ALA A 163 -9.58 -21.39 17.01
CA ALA A 163 -8.84 -22.60 17.33
C ALA A 163 -7.54 -22.63 16.50
N LYS A 164 -6.41 -22.40 17.16
CA LYS A 164 -5.09 -22.34 16.52
C LYS A 164 -4.39 -23.68 16.64
N ASN A 165 -3.89 -24.21 15.52
CA ASN A 165 -2.88 -25.26 15.51
C ASN A 165 -1.54 -24.65 15.93
N ILE A 166 -1.36 -24.47 17.24
CA ILE A 166 -0.13 -23.97 17.86
C ILE A 166 0.94 -25.07 17.77
N VAL A 167 2.05 -24.77 17.11
CA VAL A 167 3.22 -25.65 17.14
C VAL A 167 4.09 -25.25 18.32
N ARG A 168 4.68 -26.25 18.99
CA ARG A 168 5.77 -26.04 19.95
C ARG A 168 7.00 -26.78 19.46
N MET A 169 7.93 -26.04 18.85
CA MET A 169 9.22 -26.57 18.40
C MET A 169 10.17 -26.72 19.59
N SER A 170 10.89 -27.84 19.66
CA SER A 170 11.83 -28.14 20.74
C SER A 170 12.78 -26.97 21.05
N ASN A 171 13.06 -26.75 22.33
CA ASN A 171 14.03 -25.74 22.79
C ASN A 171 15.49 -26.18 22.62
N THR A 172 15.74 -27.35 22.01
CA THR A 172 17.09 -27.91 21.85
C THR A 172 17.84 -27.41 20.61
N ALA A 173 17.20 -26.65 19.72
CA ALA A 173 17.81 -26.12 18.50
C ALA A 173 18.27 -24.66 18.70
N SER A 174 19.57 -24.41 18.57
CA SER A 174 20.12 -23.06 18.49
C SER A 174 19.80 -22.44 17.12
N VAL A 175 19.02 -21.38 17.10
CA VAL A 175 18.79 -20.54 15.92
C VAL A 175 19.98 -19.58 15.71
N ALA A 176 20.13 -19.04 14.50
CA ALA A 176 21.15 -18.03 14.20
C ALA A 176 20.91 -16.74 15.02
N SER A 177 21.95 -15.95 15.28
CA SER A 177 21.83 -14.66 15.97
C SER A 177 21.14 -13.59 15.11
N SER A 178 21.21 -13.72 13.78
CA SER A 178 20.46 -12.91 12.82
C SER A 178 20.09 -13.73 11.59
N ILE A 179 18.98 -13.35 10.95
CA ILE A 179 18.48 -13.91 9.69
C ILE A 179 17.99 -12.75 8.82
N ASP A 180 18.26 -12.82 7.52
CA ASP A 180 17.77 -11.85 6.54
C ASP A 180 17.50 -12.57 5.21
N TRP A 181 16.24 -12.95 4.98
CA TRP A 181 15.83 -13.74 3.81
C TRP A 181 16.04 -13.01 2.47
N ARG A 182 16.18 -11.67 2.48
CA ARG A 182 16.50 -10.87 1.29
C ARG A 182 17.86 -11.26 0.71
N LYS A 183 18.82 -11.62 1.56
CA LYS A 183 20.18 -12.06 1.15
C LYS A 183 20.19 -13.39 0.38
N TYR A 184 19.10 -14.16 0.45
CA TYR A 184 18.93 -15.41 -0.26
C TYR A 184 18.11 -15.25 -1.54
N GLY A 185 17.62 -14.05 -1.84
CA GLY A 185 16.76 -13.77 -3.00
C GLY A 185 15.39 -14.44 -2.92
N LEU A 186 14.90 -14.77 -1.72
CA LEU A 186 13.62 -15.46 -1.48
C LEU A 186 12.54 -14.51 -0.92
N VAL A 187 12.64 -13.22 -1.23
CA VAL A 187 11.74 -12.14 -0.80
C VAL A 187 11.44 -11.25 -2.00
N SER A 188 10.17 -10.89 -2.18
CA SER A 188 9.71 -9.98 -3.23
C SER A 188 10.25 -8.55 -3.05
N ASP A 189 10.28 -7.78 -4.14
CA ASP A 189 10.51 -6.34 -4.04
C ASP A 189 9.38 -5.66 -3.23
N VAL A 190 9.71 -4.55 -2.55
CA VAL A 190 8.74 -3.81 -1.75
C VAL A 190 7.64 -3.26 -2.66
N SER A 191 6.43 -3.79 -2.47
CA SER A 191 5.27 -3.48 -3.29
C SER A 191 4.31 -2.54 -2.54
N GLY A 192 3.49 -1.79 -3.28
CA GLY A 192 2.52 -0.85 -2.73
C GLY A 192 1.07 -1.33 -2.88
N GLN A 193 0.35 -1.46 -1.77
CA GLN A 193 -1.08 -1.79 -1.71
C GLN A 193 -2.02 -0.66 -2.19
N GLY A 194 -1.48 0.49 -2.60
CA GLY A 194 -2.27 1.66 -2.99
C GLY A 194 -3.22 2.12 -1.88
N MET A 195 -4.48 2.40 -2.23
CA MET A 195 -5.54 2.80 -1.29
C MET A 195 -6.40 1.61 -0.81
N CYS A 196 -5.84 0.41 -0.76
CA CYS A 196 -6.56 -0.82 -0.43
C CYS A 196 -6.02 -1.41 0.88
N GLY A 197 -6.90 -1.74 1.85
CA GLY A 197 -6.55 -2.52 3.04
C GLY A 197 -6.29 -4.00 2.74
N SER A 198 -5.28 -4.29 1.92
CA SER A 198 -4.92 -5.64 1.44
C SER A 198 -3.60 -6.16 2.01
N ASP A 199 -3.00 -5.48 2.98
CA ASP A 199 -1.78 -5.88 3.69
C ASP A 199 -1.84 -7.31 4.24
N TRP A 200 -3.01 -7.78 4.68
CA TRP A 200 -3.26 -9.19 5.03
C TRP A 200 -2.96 -10.17 3.88
N ALA A 201 -3.28 -9.82 2.64
CA ALA A 201 -3.00 -10.64 1.46
C ALA A 201 -1.52 -10.55 1.06
N PHE A 202 -0.90 -9.37 1.16
CA PHE A 202 0.55 -9.20 0.97
C PHE A 202 1.35 -10.04 1.98
N ALA A 203 0.98 -10.01 3.26
CA ALA A 203 1.63 -10.77 4.33
C ALA A 203 1.51 -12.28 4.14
N ALA A 204 0.32 -12.76 3.74
CA ALA A 204 0.10 -14.17 3.44
C ALA A 204 0.93 -14.63 2.23
N ILE A 205 0.85 -13.88 1.13
CA ILE A 205 1.54 -14.25 -0.11
C ILE A 205 3.06 -14.15 0.03
N GLY A 206 3.62 -13.11 0.66
CA GLY A 206 5.08 -13.03 0.86
C GLY A 206 5.63 -14.16 1.74
N ALA A 207 4.86 -14.63 2.74
CA ALA A 207 5.23 -15.81 3.52
C ALA A 207 5.17 -17.10 2.68
N LEU A 208 4.17 -17.23 1.79
CA LEU A 208 4.03 -18.38 0.88
C LEU A 208 5.09 -18.38 -0.23
N GLU A 209 5.41 -17.22 -0.81
CA GLU A 209 6.52 -17.03 -1.75
C GLU A 209 7.84 -17.47 -1.14
N GLY A 210 8.09 -17.10 0.13
CA GLY A 210 9.25 -17.55 0.89
C GLY A 210 9.28 -19.07 1.09
N ALA A 211 8.18 -19.66 1.56
CA ALA A 211 8.04 -21.11 1.77
C ALA A 211 8.28 -21.91 0.47
N TYR A 212 7.62 -21.49 -0.61
CA TYR A 212 7.74 -22.10 -1.92
C TYR A 212 9.13 -21.89 -2.53
N GLY A 213 9.73 -20.71 -2.33
CA GLY A 213 11.09 -20.39 -2.73
C GLY A 213 12.14 -21.28 -2.06
N VAL A 214 11.98 -21.56 -0.76
CA VAL A 214 12.81 -22.51 -0.01
C VAL A 214 12.62 -23.94 -0.55
N GLN A 215 11.37 -24.36 -0.80
CA GLN A 215 11.08 -25.71 -1.31
C GLN A 215 11.62 -25.96 -2.72
N GLN A 216 11.50 -24.98 -3.63
CA GLN A 216 11.92 -25.09 -5.03
C GLN A 216 13.39 -24.70 -5.27
N GLY A 217 14.05 -24.07 -4.29
CA GLY A 217 15.36 -23.45 -4.47
C GLY A 217 15.36 -22.25 -5.42
N LYS A 218 14.17 -21.68 -5.70
CA LYS A 218 13.98 -20.57 -6.65
C LYS A 218 12.76 -19.73 -6.28
N PHE A 219 12.95 -18.43 -6.12
CA PHE A 219 11.87 -17.48 -5.94
C PHE A 219 10.92 -17.39 -7.15
N THR A 220 9.62 -17.35 -6.88
CA THR A 220 8.56 -17.20 -7.88
C THR A 220 7.52 -16.23 -7.34
N PRO A 221 7.34 -15.03 -7.95
CA PRO A 221 6.31 -14.09 -7.53
C PRO A 221 4.90 -14.65 -7.68
N LEU A 222 4.10 -14.62 -6.62
CA LEU A 222 2.74 -15.17 -6.56
C LEU A 222 1.68 -14.05 -6.54
N SER A 223 0.45 -14.38 -6.95
CA SER A 223 -0.61 -13.38 -7.07
C SER A 223 -1.25 -13.00 -5.73
N ILE A 224 -0.94 -11.79 -5.26
CA ILE A 224 -1.69 -11.09 -4.19
C ILE A 224 -3.14 -10.85 -4.61
N GLN A 225 -3.38 -10.56 -5.90
CA GLN A 225 -4.71 -10.29 -6.44
C GLN A 225 -5.63 -11.52 -6.36
N GLN A 226 -5.11 -12.72 -6.62
CA GLN A 226 -5.84 -13.97 -6.44
C GLN A 226 -6.28 -14.15 -4.99
N ALA A 227 -5.38 -13.94 -4.01
CA ALA A 227 -5.75 -14.00 -2.60
C ALA A 227 -6.81 -12.95 -2.25
N LEU A 228 -6.73 -11.75 -2.83
CA LEU A 228 -7.66 -10.66 -2.56
C LEU A 228 -9.08 -10.89 -3.11
N ASP A 229 -9.20 -11.42 -4.33
CA ASP A 229 -10.48 -11.56 -5.03
C ASP A 229 -11.17 -12.90 -4.74
N CYS A 230 -10.40 -13.98 -4.53
CA CYS A 230 -10.92 -15.34 -4.44
C CYS A 230 -11.15 -15.86 -3.01
N THR A 231 -10.64 -15.16 -1.99
CA THR A 231 -10.85 -15.51 -0.57
C THR A 231 -12.24 -15.13 -0.07
N GLY A 232 -12.89 -14.13 -0.67
CA GLY A 232 -14.27 -13.74 -0.36
C GLY A 232 -14.54 -12.24 -0.55
N GLN A 233 -15.72 -11.91 -1.07
CA GLN A 233 -16.13 -10.53 -1.39
C GLN A 233 -16.14 -9.58 -0.17
N ALA A 234 -16.35 -10.10 1.04
CA ALA A 234 -16.39 -9.30 2.26
C ALA A 234 -15.01 -8.81 2.73
N THR A 235 -13.92 -9.46 2.31
CA THR A 235 -12.60 -9.35 2.95
C THR A 235 -11.51 -8.77 2.05
N SER A 236 -11.87 -8.04 1.00
CA SER A 236 -10.91 -7.46 0.05
C SER A 236 -10.21 -6.21 0.63
N CYS A 237 -10.36 -5.02 0.03
CA CYS A 237 -9.80 -3.76 0.56
C CYS A 237 -10.39 -3.29 1.89
N LYS A 238 -11.42 -3.96 2.40
CA LYS A 238 -12.00 -3.74 3.72
C LYS A 238 -11.30 -4.54 4.83
N GLY A 239 -10.25 -5.27 4.47
CA GLY A 239 -9.44 -6.06 5.37
C GLY A 239 -9.86 -7.51 5.50
N GLY A 240 -8.93 -8.33 5.99
CA GLY A 240 -9.04 -9.78 6.11
C GLY A 240 -7.91 -10.33 6.97
N THR A 241 -7.72 -11.66 6.96
CA THR A 241 -6.65 -12.32 7.70
C THR A 241 -5.81 -13.21 6.81
N MET A 242 -4.52 -13.33 7.15
CA MET A 242 -3.59 -14.21 6.43
C MET A 242 -4.08 -15.67 6.40
N THR A 243 -4.80 -16.09 7.44
CA THR A 243 -5.40 -17.42 7.54
C THR A 243 -6.48 -17.66 6.49
N GLN A 244 -7.28 -16.65 6.12
CA GLN A 244 -8.29 -16.78 5.07
C GLN A 244 -7.63 -17.01 3.70
N ALA A 245 -6.55 -16.27 3.38
CA ALA A 245 -5.75 -16.52 2.17
C ALA A 245 -5.16 -17.93 2.18
N PHE A 246 -4.60 -18.39 3.31
CA PHE A 246 -4.04 -19.73 3.41
C PHE A 246 -5.10 -20.83 3.31
N ASP A 247 -6.29 -20.65 3.88
CA ASP A 247 -7.40 -21.61 3.76
C ASP A 247 -7.95 -21.69 2.33
N TYR A 248 -8.09 -20.57 1.63
CA TYR A 248 -8.38 -20.58 0.19
C TYR A 248 -7.30 -21.36 -0.59
N LEU A 249 -6.01 -21.07 -0.34
CA LEU A 249 -4.87 -21.71 -0.98
C LEU A 249 -4.60 -23.17 -0.53
N LYS A 250 -5.38 -23.74 0.40
CA LYS A 250 -5.46 -25.20 0.58
C LYS A 250 -6.27 -25.88 -0.51
N THR A 251 -7.21 -25.15 -1.12
CA THR A 251 -8.14 -25.69 -2.13
C THR A 251 -7.80 -25.27 -3.56
N ALA A 252 -7.05 -24.18 -3.73
CA ALA A 252 -6.58 -23.66 -5.01
C ALA A 252 -5.05 -23.52 -5.03
N LYS A 253 -4.43 -23.69 -6.20
CA LYS A 253 -3.00 -23.43 -6.40
C LYS A 253 -2.76 -21.92 -6.59
N ALA A 254 -1.59 -21.42 -6.20
CA ALA A 254 -1.23 -20.04 -6.40
C ALA A 254 -0.83 -19.78 -7.87
N MET A 255 -1.45 -18.80 -8.50
CA MET A 255 -1.05 -18.21 -9.79
C MET A 255 0.15 -17.28 -9.59
N THR A 256 0.90 -17.02 -10.66
CA THR A 256 1.99 -16.04 -10.60
C THR A 256 1.47 -14.61 -10.57
N ALA A 257 2.26 -13.68 -10.00
CA ALA A 257 1.97 -12.24 -10.06
C ALA A 257 1.92 -11.69 -11.51
N LYS A 258 2.47 -12.42 -12.48
CA LYS A 258 2.40 -12.07 -13.91
C LYS A 258 1.08 -12.49 -14.55
N ASP A 259 0.57 -13.67 -14.19
CA ASP A 259 -0.63 -14.25 -14.79
C ASP A 259 -1.93 -13.71 -14.15
N TYR A 260 -1.84 -13.20 -12.92
CA TYR A 260 -2.91 -12.45 -12.25
C TYR A 260 -2.31 -11.24 -11.52
N PRO A 261 -2.05 -10.12 -12.24
CA PRO A 261 -1.41 -8.92 -11.67
C PRO A 261 -2.27 -8.19 -10.65
N TYR A 262 -1.62 -7.53 -9.69
CA TYR A 262 -2.27 -6.64 -8.73
C TYR A 262 -2.76 -5.35 -9.40
N ASN A 263 -4.07 -5.13 -9.38
CA ASN A 263 -4.74 -3.96 -9.96
C ASN A 263 -5.59 -3.19 -8.94
N THR A 264 -5.99 -3.82 -7.83
CA THR A 264 -7.02 -3.31 -6.92
C THR A 264 -6.56 -2.13 -6.03
N GLY A 265 -5.24 -1.87 -5.92
CA GLY A 265 -4.72 -0.70 -5.21
C GLY A 265 -5.28 0.67 -5.68
N TYR A 266 -5.87 0.71 -6.88
CA TYR A 266 -6.56 1.88 -7.45
C TYR A 266 -8.09 1.84 -7.35
N ALA A 267 -8.69 0.66 -7.10
CA ALA A 267 -10.13 0.42 -7.22
C ALA A 267 -10.88 0.46 -5.88
N GLN A 268 -10.18 0.40 -4.74
CA GLN A 268 -10.73 0.32 -3.37
C GLN A 268 -11.75 -0.82 -3.13
N ARG A 269 -11.86 -1.77 -4.06
CA ARG A 269 -12.68 -2.98 -3.97
C ARG A 269 -12.00 -4.12 -4.71
N GLY A 270 -12.25 -5.35 -4.27
CA GLY A 270 -11.84 -6.55 -4.99
C GLY A 270 -12.54 -6.64 -6.34
N ASP A 271 -11.85 -7.26 -7.28
CA ASP A 271 -12.43 -7.65 -8.55
C ASP A 271 -13.21 -8.98 -8.38
N GLU A 272 -13.86 -9.41 -9.47
CA GLU A 272 -14.31 -10.79 -9.60
C GLU A 272 -13.10 -11.75 -9.60
N CYS A 273 -13.20 -12.87 -8.89
CA CYS A 273 -12.15 -13.89 -8.84
C CYS A 273 -11.88 -14.48 -10.22
N LYS A 274 -10.71 -14.16 -10.79
CA LYS A 274 -10.24 -14.62 -12.12
C LYS A 274 -9.26 -15.79 -12.03
N TYR A 275 -9.43 -16.67 -11.03
CA TYR A 275 -8.57 -17.84 -10.87
C TYR A 275 -8.65 -18.77 -12.09
N ASP A 276 -7.48 -19.18 -12.59
CA ASP A 276 -7.32 -20.06 -13.74
C ASP A 276 -6.27 -21.13 -13.40
N GLU A 277 -6.72 -22.36 -13.15
CA GLU A 277 -5.83 -23.47 -12.80
C GLU A 277 -4.81 -23.78 -13.90
N ALA A 278 -5.12 -23.51 -15.18
CA ALA A 278 -4.18 -23.74 -16.28
C ALA A 278 -2.99 -22.76 -16.28
N LYS A 279 -3.09 -21.67 -15.51
CA LYS A 279 -2.02 -20.69 -15.26
C LYS A 279 -1.48 -20.75 -13.82
N ALA A 280 -1.92 -21.71 -13.01
CA ALA A 280 -1.46 -21.87 -11.64
C ALA A 280 -0.09 -22.57 -11.57
N THR A 281 0.68 -22.26 -10.54
CA THR A 281 1.93 -22.95 -10.22
C THR A 281 1.66 -24.30 -9.52
N SER A 282 2.71 -25.03 -9.13
CA SER A 282 2.57 -26.16 -8.21
C SER A 282 2.45 -25.75 -6.73
N CYS A 283 2.51 -24.45 -6.42
CA CYS A 283 2.38 -23.95 -5.06
C CYS A 283 0.93 -24.08 -4.56
N GLN A 284 0.75 -24.80 -3.46
CA GLN A 284 -0.52 -24.99 -2.75
C GLN A 284 -0.20 -25.10 -1.26
N VAL A 285 -1.05 -24.56 -0.39
CA VAL A 285 -0.88 -24.69 1.06
C VAL A 285 -1.34 -26.07 1.48
N ASP A 286 -0.44 -26.90 2.01
CA ASP A 286 -0.82 -28.16 2.67
C ASP A 286 -1.36 -27.86 4.10
N THR A 287 -0.57 -27.11 4.87
CA THR A 287 -0.91 -26.70 6.23
C THR A 287 -0.28 -25.36 6.60
N TYR A 288 -0.80 -24.74 7.65
CA TYR A 288 -0.16 -23.64 8.35
C TYR A 288 -0.37 -23.80 9.85
N THR A 289 0.52 -23.19 10.63
CA THR A 289 0.55 -23.31 12.09
C THR A 289 0.85 -21.96 12.72
N PHE A 290 0.57 -21.84 14.02
CA PHE A 290 0.76 -20.60 14.76
C PHE A 290 1.87 -20.75 15.80
N ALA A 291 2.59 -19.67 16.07
CA ALA A 291 3.28 -19.45 17.34
C ALA A 291 2.30 -18.87 18.36
N ASP A 292 2.61 -19.02 19.66
CA ASP A 292 1.94 -18.26 20.71
C ASP A 292 2.30 -16.76 20.57
N SER A 293 1.36 -15.86 20.89
CA SER A 293 1.54 -14.41 20.66
C SER A 293 2.66 -13.85 21.54
N GLY A 294 3.64 -13.18 20.91
CA GLY A 294 4.82 -12.66 21.62
C GLY A 294 5.91 -13.70 21.93
N ASP A 295 5.78 -14.95 21.48
CA ASP A 295 6.83 -15.97 21.64
C ASP A 295 7.98 -15.73 20.66
N VAL A 296 8.92 -14.88 21.08
CA VAL A 296 10.12 -14.47 20.33
C VAL A 296 10.95 -15.68 19.88
N ASP A 297 11.11 -16.70 20.73
CA ASP A 297 11.91 -17.88 20.41
C ASP A 297 11.23 -18.73 19.33
N MET A 298 9.91 -18.93 19.42
CA MET A 298 9.14 -19.63 18.39
C MET A 298 9.12 -18.85 17.07
N MET A 299 9.04 -17.52 17.10
CA MET A 299 9.15 -16.68 15.90
C MET A 299 10.53 -16.81 15.25
N LYS A 300 11.63 -16.75 16.03
CA LYS A 300 13.00 -16.95 15.51
C LYS A 300 13.20 -18.37 14.93
N LYS A 301 12.66 -19.40 15.58
CA LYS A 301 12.69 -20.78 15.07
C LYS A 301 11.91 -20.90 13.75
N ALA A 302 10.73 -20.32 13.66
CA ALA A 302 9.94 -20.36 12.41
C ALA A 302 10.69 -19.65 11.27
N LEU A 303 11.30 -18.49 11.57
CA LEU A 303 12.15 -17.75 10.64
C LEU A 303 13.44 -18.47 10.22
N SER A 304 13.90 -19.47 10.97
CA SER A 304 15.03 -20.31 10.56
C SER A 304 14.70 -21.28 9.43
N HIS A 305 13.41 -21.49 9.15
CA HIS A 305 12.93 -22.33 8.04
C HIS A 305 12.52 -21.52 6.81
N GLN A 306 11.84 -20.37 7.00
CA GLN A 306 11.27 -19.55 5.92
C GLN A 306 10.81 -18.18 6.45
N PRO A 307 10.53 -17.18 5.59
CA PRO A 307 9.69 -16.03 5.95
C PRO A 307 8.33 -16.45 6.54
N ILE A 308 7.79 -15.64 7.45
CA ILE A 308 6.50 -15.91 8.12
C ILE A 308 5.57 -14.70 8.03
N ALA A 309 4.26 -14.93 8.04
CA ALA A 309 3.28 -13.86 8.15
C ALA A 309 3.07 -13.49 9.62
N THR A 310 3.00 -12.20 9.94
CA THR A 310 2.70 -11.69 11.28
C THR A 310 1.85 -10.43 11.22
N SER A 311 1.37 -9.95 12.35
CA SER A 311 0.66 -8.67 12.48
C SER A 311 1.05 -7.96 13.77
N PHE A 312 0.94 -6.63 13.78
CA PHE A 312 1.26 -5.76 14.91
C PHE A 312 0.35 -4.51 14.90
N ASN A 313 0.52 -3.64 15.90
CA ASN A 313 -0.17 -2.35 15.96
C ASN A 313 0.60 -1.27 15.18
N ALA A 314 -0.06 -0.63 14.22
CA ALA A 314 0.45 0.52 13.48
C ALA A 314 -0.40 1.79 13.70
N ASP A 315 -1.16 1.90 14.80
CA ASP A 315 -2.05 3.04 15.09
C ASP A 315 -1.30 4.36 15.40
N ALA A 316 -0.02 4.27 15.79
CA ALA A 316 0.75 5.40 16.27
C ALA A 316 1.21 6.33 15.13
N GLN A 317 1.11 7.65 15.31
CA GLN A 317 1.57 8.63 14.31
C GLN A 317 3.10 8.57 14.12
N SER A 318 3.83 8.18 15.16
CA SER A 318 5.26 7.82 15.11
C SER A 318 5.52 6.72 14.08
N PHE A 319 4.68 5.67 14.02
CA PHE A 319 4.79 4.63 13.00
C PHE A 319 4.36 5.12 11.61
N GLN A 320 3.28 5.91 11.51
CA GLN A 320 2.84 6.54 10.25
C GLN A 320 3.98 7.35 9.60
N PHE A 321 4.81 8.02 10.41
CA PHE A 321 5.94 8.85 9.95
C PHE A 321 7.32 8.21 10.14
N TYR A 322 7.40 6.92 10.48
CA TYR A 322 8.68 6.22 10.63
C TYR A 322 9.49 6.24 9.31
N THR A 323 10.80 6.48 9.43
CA THR A 323 11.73 6.52 8.29
C THR A 323 12.94 5.59 8.43
N SER A 324 13.49 5.41 9.63
CA SER A 324 14.71 4.61 9.84
C SER A 324 14.96 4.26 11.32
N GLY A 325 15.83 3.29 11.57
CA GLY A 325 16.23 2.82 12.90
C GLY A 325 15.36 1.70 13.48
N VAL A 326 15.61 1.31 14.72
CA VAL A 326 14.82 0.29 15.42
C VAL A 326 13.59 0.95 16.04
N TYR A 327 12.42 0.75 15.43
CA TYR A 327 11.15 1.30 15.92
C TYR A 327 10.73 0.64 17.23
N ASP A 328 10.56 1.45 18.27
CA ASP A 328 10.05 1.05 19.57
C ASP A 328 9.27 2.22 20.18
N ASP A 329 7.95 2.07 20.35
CA ASP A 329 7.07 3.11 20.88
C ASP A 329 6.29 2.54 22.06
N GLU A 330 6.53 3.08 23.25
CA GLU A 330 5.92 2.65 24.51
C GLU A 330 4.38 2.74 24.52
N SER A 331 3.77 3.52 23.61
CA SER A 331 2.31 3.62 23.45
C SER A 331 1.69 2.51 22.59
N CYS A 332 2.50 1.63 22.01
CA CYS A 332 2.06 0.52 21.16
C CYS A 332 1.29 -0.56 21.95
N ASP A 333 -0.03 -0.63 21.75
CA ASP A 333 -0.84 -1.70 22.32
C ASP A 333 -0.69 -3.01 21.52
N GLY A 334 0.20 -3.89 21.99
CA GLY A 334 0.42 -5.21 21.40
C GLY A 334 -0.77 -6.17 21.42
N THR A 335 -1.92 -5.78 21.99
CA THR A 335 -3.18 -6.56 21.94
C THR A 335 -4.09 -6.15 20.78
N VAL A 336 -3.94 -4.93 20.24
CA VAL A 336 -4.70 -4.40 19.09
C VAL A 336 -3.86 -4.56 17.83
N LEU A 337 -4.27 -5.46 16.95
CA LEU A 337 -3.54 -5.81 15.74
C LEU A 337 -4.33 -5.32 14.52
N ASN A 338 -3.74 -4.43 13.73
CA ASN A 338 -4.39 -3.78 12.59
C ASN A 338 -3.57 -3.81 11.30
N HIS A 339 -2.25 -4.08 11.38
CA HIS A 339 -1.38 -4.19 10.22
C HIS A 339 -0.70 -5.55 10.14
N ALA A 340 -0.78 -6.20 8.98
CA ALA A 340 -0.12 -7.46 8.66
C ALA A 340 1.10 -7.25 7.74
N VAL A 341 2.16 -8.01 7.98
CA VAL A 341 3.42 -7.98 7.21
C VAL A 341 4.03 -9.37 7.05
N THR A 342 4.84 -9.54 6.01
CA THR A 342 5.78 -10.66 5.93
C THR A 342 7.00 -10.33 6.78
N LEU A 343 7.26 -11.11 7.81
CA LEU A 343 8.49 -11.02 8.59
C LEU A 343 9.59 -11.83 7.87
N VAL A 344 10.64 -11.14 7.42
CA VAL A 344 11.70 -11.68 6.57
C VAL A 344 13.04 -11.82 7.28
N GLY A 345 13.09 -11.60 8.60
CA GLY A 345 14.31 -11.75 9.37
C GLY A 345 14.29 -11.08 10.74
N TYR A 346 15.45 -11.09 11.39
CA TYR A 346 15.75 -10.43 12.66
C TYR A 346 17.25 -10.21 12.81
N GLY A 347 17.64 -9.33 13.72
CA GLY A 347 19.04 -9.09 14.06
C GLY A 347 19.20 -8.28 15.33
N SER A 348 20.34 -7.60 15.45
CA SER A 348 20.59 -6.62 16.49
C SER A 348 21.41 -5.45 15.94
N GLU A 349 21.10 -4.25 16.41
CA GLU A 349 21.77 -2.98 16.10
C GLU A 349 22.01 -2.25 17.42
N ASP A 350 23.24 -1.80 17.67
CA ASP A 350 23.70 -1.16 18.91
C ASP A 350 23.36 -1.88 20.24
N GLY A 351 23.13 -3.20 20.18
CA GLY A 351 22.76 -4.04 21.32
C GLY A 351 21.27 -4.33 21.44
N GLU A 352 20.43 -3.55 20.77
CA GLU A 352 18.98 -3.75 20.71
C GLU A 352 18.60 -4.79 19.67
N GLY A 353 17.59 -5.61 19.96
CA GLY A 353 17.11 -6.65 19.06
C GLY A 353 16.00 -6.14 18.14
N TYR A 354 16.08 -6.41 16.83
CA TYR A 354 15.08 -5.97 15.86
C TYR A 354 14.49 -7.10 15.03
N TRP A 355 13.27 -6.86 14.54
CA TRP A 355 12.59 -7.64 13.51
C TRP A 355 12.74 -6.97 12.14
N LEU A 356 12.73 -7.73 11.04
CA LEU A 356 12.73 -7.20 9.67
C LEU A 356 11.38 -7.44 8.97
N PRO A 357 10.36 -6.59 9.20
CA PRO A 357 9.09 -6.66 8.48
C PRO A 357 9.23 -6.07 7.06
N GLN A 358 8.78 -6.82 6.06
CA GLN A 358 8.53 -6.33 4.70
C GLN A 358 7.15 -5.65 4.71
N LYS A 359 7.11 -4.32 4.59
CA LYS A 359 5.87 -3.54 4.52
C LYS A 359 5.26 -3.59 3.11
N SER A 360 3.95 -3.52 3.01
CA SER A 360 3.16 -3.43 1.77
C SER A 360 2.83 -1.99 1.34
N LEU A 361 3.52 -1.01 1.91
CA LEU A 361 3.24 0.43 1.72
C LEU A 361 4.11 1.09 0.61
N GLY A 362 4.88 0.31 -0.17
CA GLY A 362 5.84 0.85 -1.15
C GLY A 362 7.15 1.35 -0.53
N SER A 363 8.08 1.85 -1.36
CA SER A 363 9.47 2.18 -0.99
C SER A 363 9.70 3.55 -0.35
N ASP A 364 8.75 4.49 -0.53
CA ASP A 364 8.92 5.94 -0.27
C ASP A 364 8.09 6.48 0.90
#